data_AF-X1E0U8-F1
#
_entry.id   AF-X1E0U8-F1
#
_cell.length_a   1.000
_cell.length_b   1.000
_cell.length_c   1.000
_cell.angle_alpha   90.00
_cell.angle_beta   90.00
_cell.angle_gamma   90.00
#
_symmetry.space_group_name_H-M   'P 1'
#
loop_
_entity.id
_entity.type
_entity.pdbx_description
1 polymer ?
#
loop_
_entity_poly.entity_id
_entity_poly.type
_entity_poly.pdbx_seq_one_letter_code
_entity_poly.pdbx_strand_id
1 'polypeptide(L)'
;ALYATPYEVIVSGTFSGGLGTVICQLPPPYLYIWFFIVSVNSVATHSGYRLSYLIDGLHDYHHLSYHYNYGNSPWFDKLYGTYKDPNI
;
A
#
# COMPACT_ATOMS: atom_id res chain seq x y z
N ALA A 1 6.95 -6.75 -6.68
CA ALA A 1 6.92 -7.96 -5.82
C ALA A 1 7.65 -9.18 -6.41
N LEU A 2 7.56 -9.47 -7.71
CA LEU A 2 8.22 -10.68 -8.29
C LEU A 2 9.71 -10.52 -8.64
N TYR A 3 10.19 -9.29 -8.88
CA TYR A 3 11.57 -9.01 -9.31
C TYR A 3 12.28 -7.98 -8.43
N ALA A 4 11.82 -7.80 -7.18
CA ALA A 4 12.43 -6.83 -6.27
C ALA A 4 13.71 -7.41 -5.65
N THR A 5 14.77 -6.61 -5.63
CA THR A 5 15.98 -6.90 -4.89
C THR A 5 15.72 -6.81 -3.38
N PRO A 6 16.55 -7.47 -2.53
CA PRO A 6 16.43 -7.32 -1.07
C PRO A 6 16.50 -5.86 -0.60
N TYR A 7 17.29 -5.03 -1.29
CA TYR A 7 17.39 -3.60 -1.01
C TYR A 7 16.05 -2.88 -1.24
N GLU A 8 15.40 -3.12 -2.38
CA GLU A 8 14.10 -2.51 -2.68
C GLU A 8 13.01 -2.98 -1.71
N VAL A 9 13.03 -4.26 -1.32
CA VAL A 9 12.11 -4.80 -0.32
C VAL A 9 12.28 -4.10 1.02
N ILE A 10 13.52 -3.87 1.48
CA ILE A 10 13.78 -3.24 2.78
C ILE A 10 13.50 -1.74 2.76
N VAL A 11 14.03 -1.01 1.78
CA VAL A 11 14.01 0.47 1.76
C VAL A 11 12.72 1.02 1.16
N SER A 12 12.25 0.47 0.04
CA SER A 12 11.03 0.95 -0.61
C SER A 12 9.79 0.29 -0.01
N GLY A 13 9.83 -1.03 0.22
CA GLY A 13 8.71 -1.78 0.80
C GLY A 13 8.54 -1.58 2.30
N THR A 14 9.42 -2.20 3.08
CA THR A 14 9.27 -2.33 4.54
C THR A 14 9.46 -1.01 5.28
N PHE A 15 10.44 -0.20 4.90
CA PHE A 15 10.69 1.08 5.56
C PHE A 15 9.57 2.08 5.26
N SER A 16 9.14 2.26 4.01
CA SER A 16 8.05 3.20 3.70
C SER A 16 6.72 2.76 4.33
N GLY A 17 6.37 1.47 4.22
CA GLY A 17 5.15 0.92 4.82
C GLY A 17 5.19 0.88 6.35
N GLY A 18 6.38 0.77 6.95
CA GLY A 18 6.58 0.72 8.39
C GLY A 18 6.78 2.09 9.06
N LEU A 19 7.08 3.15 8.30
CA LEU A 19 7.46 4.44 8.89
C LEU A 19 6.39 5.00 9.83
N GLY A 20 5.12 4.88 9.46
CA GLY A 20 3.99 5.33 10.28
C GLY A 20 3.90 4.60 11.63
N THR A 21 4.24 3.31 11.67
CA THR A 21 4.17 2.54 12.92
C THR A 21 5.27 2.92 13.90
N VAL A 22 6.45 3.29 13.37
CA VAL A 22 7.57 3.81 14.15
C VAL A 22 7.24 5.20 14.70
N ILE A 23 6.71 6.09 13.87
CA ILE A 23 6.29 7.44 14.29
C ILE A 23 5.23 7.37 15.39
N CYS A 24 4.25 6.48 15.23
CA CYS A 24 3.18 6.28 16.21
C CYS A 24 3.58 5.42 17.42
N GLN A 25 4.85 4.95 17.48
CA GLN A 25 5.37 4.12 18.56
C GLN A 25 4.49 2.90 18.89
N LEU A 26 4.02 2.20 17.84
CA LEU A 26 3.12 1.06 18.02
C LEU A 26 3.81 -0.08 18.81
N PRO A 27 3.11 -0.72 19.78
CA PRO A 27 3.66 -1.85 20.50
C PRO A 27 3.91 -3.07 19.58
N PRO A 28 4.82 -3.99 19.93
CA PRO A 28 5.22 -5.10 19.06
C PRO A 28 4.06 -5.92 18.46
N PRO A 29 2.99 -6.29 19.21
CA PRO A 29 1.84 -7.00 18.65
C PRO A 29 1.20 -6.28 17.45
N TYR A 30 1.07 -4.96 17.52
CA TYR A 30 0.46 -4.14 16.48
C TYR A 30 1.39 -3.95 15.28
N LEU A 31 2.71 -3.95 15.49
CA LEU A 31 3.68 -3.97 14.40
C LEU A 31 3.51 -5.23 13.55
N TYR A 32 3.42 -6.41 14.17
CA TYR A 32 3.24 -7.67 13.44
C TYR A 32 1.94 -7.68 12.63
N ILE A 33 0.83 -7.21 13.23
CA ILE A 33 -0.46 -7.11 12.54
C ILE A 33 -0.35 -6.15 11.34
N TRP A 34 0.28 -4.99 11.54
CA TRP A 34 0.44 -4.00 10.47
C TRP A 34 1.29 -4.54 9.31
N PHE A 35 2.46 -5.10 9.61
CA PHE A 35 3.34 -5.67 8.58
C PHE A 35 2.68 -6.83 7.84
N PHE A 36 1.87 -7.64 8.51
CA PHE A 36 1.06 -8.67 7.86
C PHE A 36 0.07 -8.07 6.87
N ILE A 37 -0.70 -7.06 7.27
CA ILE A 37 -1.68 -6.39 6.40
C ILE A 37 -1.01 -5.76 5.17
N VAL A 38 0.08 -5.01 5.37
CA VAL A 38 0.80 -4.34 4.27
C VAL A 38 1.40 -5.36 3.31
N SER A 39 1.98 -6.45 3.83
CA SER A 39 2.59 -7.51 3.00
C SER A 39 1.54 -8.24 2.16
N VAL A 40 0.40 -8.62 2.77
CA VAL A 40 -0.69 -9.28 2.05
C VAL A 40 -1.27 -8.35 0.99
N ASN A 41 -1.52 -7.08 1.30
CA ASN A 41 -2.03 -6.10 0.34
C ASN A 41 -1.07 -5.93 -0.86
N SER A 42 0.23 -5.81 -0.60
CA SER A 42 1.24 -5.66 -1.66
C SER A 42 1.27 -6.88 -2.59
N VAL A 43 1.32 -8.10 -2.04
CA VAL A 43 1.32 -9.32 -2.85
C VAL A 43 0.02 -9.41 -3.64
N ALA A 44 -1.12 -9.20 -3.00
CA ALA A 44 -2.40 -9.42 -3.62
C ALA A 44 -2.66 -8.43 -4.77
N THR A 45 -2.28 -7.16 -4.61
CA THR A 45 -2.32 -6.10 -5.63
C THR A 45 -1.45 -6.40 -6.84
N HIS A 46 -0.29 -7.02 -6.64
CA HIS A 46 0.62 -7.37 -7.75
C HIS A 46 0.49 -8.81 -8.25
N SER A 47 -0.51 -9.56 -7.77
CA SER A 47 -0.77 -10.93 -8.22
C SER A 47 -1.78 -11.00 -9.37
N GLY A 48 -2.32 -9.86 -9.82
CA GLY A 48 -3.33 -9.79 -10.87
C GLY A 48 -4.75 -10.20 -10.43
N TYR A 49 -4.93 -10.55 -9.15
CA TYR A 49 -6.25 -10.78 -8.57
C TYR A 49 -6.92 -9.44 -8.28
N ARG A 50 -8.22 -9.35 -8.59
CA ARG A 50 -9.04 -8.19 -8.23
C ARG A 50 -10.08 -8.62 -7.21
N LEU A 51 -9.99 -8.07 -6.00
CA LEU A 51 -10.99 -8.22 -4.96
C LEU A 51 -11.53 -6.82 -4.70
N SER A 52 -12.74 -6.54 -5.19
CA SER A 52 -13.36 -5.21 -5.08
C SER A 52 -13.21 -4.65 -3.67
N TYR A 53 -12.75 -3.39 -3.58
CA TYR A 53 -12.48 -2.64 -2.34
C TYR A 53 -11.24 -3.01 -1.51
N LEU A 54 -10.58 -4.14 -1.79
CA LEU A 54 -9.39 -4.59 -1.06
C LEU A 54 -8.14 -4.68 -1.93
N ILE A 55 -8.34 -5.02 -3.21
CA ILE A 55 -7.32 -5.18 -4.23
C ILE A 55 -7.93 -4.63 -5.51
N ASP A 56 -7.88 -3.31 -5.66
CA ASP A 56 -8.37 -2.60 -6.83
C ASP A 56 -7.21 -1.99 -7.60
N GLY A 57 -7.48 -1.59 -8.85
CA GLY A 57 -6.47 -0.99 -9.71
C GLY A 57 -5.99 0.40 -9.25
N LEU A 58 -6.36 0.88 -8.04
CA LEU A 58 -5.95 2.19 -7.55
C LEU A 58 -4.44 2.27 -7.34
N HIS A 59 -3.84 1.21 -6.80
CA HIS A 59 -2.39 1.14 -6.58
C HIS A 59 -1.64 1.08 -7.91
N ASP A 60 -2.14 0.32 -8.90
CA ASP A 60 -1.56 0.30 -10.24
C ASP A 60 -1.71 1.69 -10.92
N TYR A 61 -2.87 2.34 -10.75
CA TYR A 61 -3.09 3.70 -11.25
C TYR A 61 -2.17 4.73 -10.58
N HIS A 62 -1.89 4.56 -9.29
CA HIS A 62 -0.90 5.37 -8.57
C HIS A 62 0.48 5.25 -9.23
N HIS A 63 0.94 4.03 -9.55
CA HIS A 63 2.20 3.83 -10.27
C HIS A 63 2.20 4.39 -11.69
N LEU A 64 1.04 4.66 -12.29
CA LEU A 64 0.92 5.28 -13.61
C LEU A 64 0.86 6.81 -13.55
N SER A 65 0.11 7.38 -12.60
CA SER A 65 -0.19 8.82 -12.54
C SER A 65 0.62 9.59 -11.49
N TYR A 66 1.17 8.89 -10.49
CA TYR A 66 2.02 9.37 -9.39
C TYR A 66 1.43 10.46 -8.46
N HIS A 67 0.28 11.05 -8.78
CA HIS A 67 -0.31 12.19 -8.07
C HIS A 67 -1.62 11.90 -7.35
N TYR A 68 -2.08 10.65 -7.38
CA TYR A 68 -3.37 10.21 -6.83
C TYR A 68 -3.24 8.85 -6.15
N ASN A 69 -4.21 8.52 -5.30
CA ASN A 69 -4.36 7.22 -4.64
C ASN A 69 -3.09 6.78 -3.88
N TYR A 70 -2.61 7.63 -2.97
CA TYR A 70 -1.37 7.39 -2.23
C TYR A 70 -1.51 6.29 -1.17
N GLY A 71 -2.72 6.09 -0.65
CA GLY A 71 -2.98 5.08 0.36
C GLY A 71 -3.23 3.70 -0.24
N ASN A 72 -2.94 2.67 0.54
CA ASN A 72 -3.37 1.29 0.26
C ASN A 72 -4.90 1.11 0.36
N SER A 73 -5.63 2.16 0.75
CA SER A 73 -7.06 2.15 0.99
C SER A 73 -7.65 3.51 0.62
N PRO A 74 -8.81 3.58 -0.05
CA PRO A 74 -9.32 4.83 -0.61
C PRO A 74 -9.86 5.81 0.44
N TRP A 75 -9.92 5.44 1.72
CA TRP A 75 -10.56 6.24 2.76
C TRP A 75 -9.82 7.55 3.00
N PHE A 76 -8.50 7.49 3.16
CA PHE A 76 -7.69 8.68 3.38
C PHE A 76 -7.55 9.49 2.11
N ASP A 77 -7.45 8.85 0.95
CA ASP A 77 -7.43 9.58 -0.33
C ASP A 77 -8.75 10.33 -0.59
N LYS A 78 -9.90 9.76 -0.20
CA LYS A 78 -11.19 10.46 -0.25
C LYS A 78 -11.26 11.60 0.74
N LEU A 79 -10.74 11.41 1.96
CA LEU A 79 -10.72 12.44 2.99
C LEU A 79 -9.86 13.65 2.60
N TYR A 80 -8.68 13.39 2.01
CA TYR A 80 -7.71 14.42 1.66
C TYR A 80 -7.82 14.91 0.20
N GLY A 81 -8.80 14.41 -0.56
CA GLY A 81 -9.06 14.85 -1.93
C GLY A 81 -8.04 14.36 -2.98
N THR A 82 -7.32 13.28 -2.68
CA THR A 82 -6.33 12.65 -3.56
C THR A 82 -6.85 11.38 -4.25
N TYR A 83 -8.13 11.06 -4.06
CA TYR A 83 -8.78 9.90 -4.69
C TYR A 83 -9.08 10.17 -6.17
N LYS A 84 -8.74 9.21 -7.03
CA LYS A 84 -9.09 9.20 -8.45
C LYS A 84 -9.55 7.82 -8.87
N ASP A 85 -10.75 7.73 -9.45
CA ASP A 85 -11.27 6.47 -10.00
C ASP A 85 -10.52 6.12 -11.29
N PRO A 86 -9.91 4.93 -11.39
CA PRO A 86 -9.17 4.49 -12.56
C PRO A 86 -10.06 4.03 -13.73
N ASN A 87 -11.38 3.94 -13.53
CA ASN A 87 -12.33 3.51 -14.58
C ASN A 87 -13.07 4.68 -15.26
N ILE A 88 -12.70 5.93 -14.95
CA ILE A 88 -13.35 7.15 -15.45
C ILE A 88 -12.33 8.08 -16.13
#